data_AF-A0A0Q8QL42-F1
#
_entry.id   AF-A0A0Q8QL42-F1
#
_cell.length_a   1.000
_cell.length_b   1.000
_cell.length_c   1.000
_cell.angle_alpha   90.00
_cell.angle_beta   90.00
_cell.angle_gamma   90.00
#
_symmetry.space_group_name_H-M   'P 1'
#
loop_
_entity.id
_entity.type
_entity.pdbx_description
1 polymer ?
#
loop_
_entity_poly.entity_id
_entity_poly.type
_entity_poly.pdbx_seq_one_letter_code
_entity_poly.pdbx_strand_id
1 'polypeptide(L)'
;MTKPAPLMSAQEFADRARHIVETMKGHAAHRAIDLLTNDVLRGLGYGEGIEIFEAAVGHWHEADQVYPHSGPCPDCERDAEARAAA
;
A
#
# COMPACT_ATOMS: atom_id res chain seq x y z
N MET A 1 -3.04 8.96 28.19
CA MET A 1 -2.47 9.58 26.97
C MET A 1 -3.56 9.56 25.91
N THR A 2 -4.01 10.73 25.46
CA THR A 2 -4.98 10.85 24.37
C THR A 2 -4.32 10.37 23.08
N LYS A 3 -4.94 9.38 22.43
CA LYS A 3 -4.49 8.88 21.13
C LYS A 3 -4.49 10.07 20.15
N PRO A 4 -3.40 10.34 19.40
CA PRO A 4 -3.41 11.41 18.40
C PRO A 4 -4.58 11.17 17.44
N ALA A 5 -5.30 12.25 17.12
CA ALA A 5 -6.36 12.17 16.13
C ALA A 5 -5.76 11.68 14.81
N PRO A 6 -6.41 10.73 14.11
CA PRO A 6 -5.95 10.31 12.80
C PRO A 6 -5.82 11.53 11.90
N LEU A 7 -4.69 11.67 11.22
CA LEU A 7 -4.43 12.77 10.27
C LEU A 7 -5.42 12.77 9.08
N MET A 8 -6.19 11.68 8.91
CA MET A 8 -7.12 11.44 7.81
C MET A 8 -8.36 10.72 8.33
N SER A 9 -9.55 11.16 7.93
CA SER A 9 -10.79 10.45 8.24
C SER A 9 -10.97 9.19 7.36
N ALA A 10 -11.83 8.26 7.79
CA ALA A 10 -12.13 7.07 6.99
C ALA A 10 -12.74 7.41 5.62
N GLN A 11 -13.60 8.44 5.56
CA GLN A 11 -14.19 8.89 4.31
C GLN A 11 -13.15 9.51 3.38
N GLU A 12 -12.27 10.35 3.93
CA GLU A 12 -11.19 10.97 3.15
C GLU A 12 -10.21 9.93 2.59
N PHE A 13 -9.88 8.89 3.36
CA PHE A 13 -9.09 7.76 2.86
C PHE A 13 -9.79 7.07 1.67
N ALA A 14 -11.09 6.77 1.81
CA ALA A 14 -11.86 6.14 0.74
C ALA A 14 -11.92 7.00 -0.53
N ASP A 15 -12.10 8.31 -0.39
CA ASP A 15 -12.16 9.25 -1.53
C ASP A 15 -10.82 9.31 -2.27
N ARG A 16 -9.70 9.35 -1.53
CA ARG A 16 -8.35 9.32 -2.12
C ARG A 16 -8.06 7.98 -2.80
N ALA A 17 -8.44 6.86 -2.18
CA ALA A 17 -8.27 5.54 -2.77
C ALA A 17 -9.07 5.40 -4.09
N ARG A 18 -10.32 5.89 -4.14
CA ARG A 18 -11.11 5.94 -5.38
C ARG A 18 -10.41 6.76 -6.46
N HIS A 19 -9.92 7.94 -6.11
CA HIS A 19 -9.21 8.79 -7.07
C HIS A 19 -7.97 8.10 -7.66
N ILE A 20 -7.20 7.39 -6.83
CA ILE A 20 -6.01 6.65 -7.29
C ILE A 20 -6.42 5.57 -8.31
N VAL A 21 -7.43 4.76 -8.01
CA VAL A 21 -7.84 3.67 -8.93
C VAL A 21 -8.51 4.19 -10.22
N GLU A 22 -9.09 5.39 -10.18
CA GLU A 22 -9.66 6.05 -11.36
C GLU A 22 -8.59 6.63 -12.29
N THR A 23 -7.46 7.11 -11.74
CA THR A 23 -6.45 7.89 -12.48
C THR A 23 -5.15 7.14 -12.75
N MET A 24 -4.88 6.05 -12.02
CA MET A 24 -3.64 5.30 -12.08
C MET A 24 -3.93 3.81 -12.34
N LYS A 25 -2.94 3.07 -12.84
CA LYS A 25 -3.05 1.62 -13.07
C LYS A 25 -1.76 0.89 -12.70
N GLY A 26 -1.86 -0.42 -12.50
CA GLY A 26 -0.72 -1.31 -12.27
C GLY A 26 0.12 -0.89 -11.06
N HIS A 27 1.45 -0.95 -11.20
CA HIS A 27 2.40 -0.66 -10.12
C HIS A 27 2.18 0.72 -9.50
N ALA A 28 1.92 1.72 -10.33
CA ALA A 28 1.80 3.10 -9.87
C ALA A 28 0.58 3.28 -8.96
N ALA A 29 -0.56 2.64 -9.29
CA ALA A 29 -1.75 2.66 -8.44
C ALA A 29 -1.53 1.92 -7.12
N HIS A 30 -0.90 0.74 -7.18
CA HIS A 30 -0.57 -0.05 -6.00
C HIS A 30 0.34 0.73 -5.03
N ARG A 31 1.46 1.25 -5.53
CA ARG A 31 2.40 2.05 -4.74
C ARG A 31 1.74 3.28 -4.12
N ALA A 32 0.84 3.95 -4.85
CA ALA A 32 0.10 5.10 -4.32
C ALA A 32 -0.84 4.70 -3.16
N ILE A 33 -1.49 3.54 -3.23
CA ILE A 33 -2.35 3.02 -2.15
C ILE A 33 -1.51 2.59 -0.93
N ASP A 34 -0.35 1.97 -1.14
CA ASP A 34 0.57 1.62 -0.06
C ASP A 34 1.04 2.85 0.71
N LEU A 35 1.49 3.88 0.00
CA LEU A 35 1.89 5.15 0.60
C LEU A 35 0.74 5.79 1.38
N LEU A 36 -0.46 5.82 0.79
CA LEU A 36 -1.66 6.33 1.47
C LEU A 36 -1.96 5.57 2.76
N THR A 37 -1.79 4.24 2.76
CA THR A 37 -2.03 3.39 3.94
C THR A 37 -0.95 3.60 5.00
N ASN A 38 0.32 3.71 4.60
CA ASN A 38 1.44 4.02 5.48
C ASN A 38 1.23 5.35 6.21
N ASP A 39 0.73 6.37 5.52
CA ASP A 39 0.45 7.68 6.12
C ASP A 39 -0.66 7.62 7.18
N VAL A 40 -1.71 6.82 6.95
CA VAL A 40 -2.75 6.56 7.96
C VAL A 40 -2.13 5.88 9.19
N LEU A 41 -1.31 4.86 8.99
CA LEU A 41 -0.67 4.12 10.08
C LEU A 41 0.30 4.99 10.88
N ARG A 42 1.08 5.84 10.23
CA ARG A 42 1.90 6.87 10.89
C ARG A 42 1.06 7.79 11.76
N GLY A 43 -0.05 8.32 11.22
CA GLY A 43 -0.98 9.17 11.96
C GLY A 43 -1.64 8.50 13.18
N LEU A 44 -1.75 7.16 13.16
CA LEU A 44 -2.25 6.36 14.28
C LEU A 44 -1.18 6.03 15.34
N GLY A 45 0.08 6.42 15.12
CA GLY A 45 1.20 6.20 16.04
C GLY A 45 2.09 5.00 15.70
N TYR A 46 1.93 4.37 14.54
CA TYR A 46 2.75 3.21 14.11
C TYR A 46 4.00 3.61 13.31
N GLY A 47 4.49 4.86 13.47
CA GLY A 47 5.55 5.43 12.63
C GLY A 47 6.83 4.59 12.57
N GLU A 48 7.35 4.16 13.71
CA GLU A 48 8.56 3.33 13.78
C GLU A 48 8.40 1.99 13.03
N GLY A 49 7.21 1.37 13.12
CA GLY A 49 6.92 0.14 12.38
C GLY A 49 6.90 0.37 10.86
N ILE A 50 6.40 1.51 10.42
CA ILE A 50 6.42 1.89 8.99
C ILE A 50 7.84 2.14 8.51
N GLU A 51 8.69 2.79 9.31
CA GLU A 51 10.11 3.00 8.96
C GLU A 51 10.85 1.66 8.77
N ILE A 52 10.64 0.70 9.68
CA ILE A 52 11.20 -0.65 9.58
C ILE A 52 10.69 -1.36 8.33
N PHE A 53 9.38 -1.31 8.07
CA PHE A 53 8.77 -1.91 6.90
C PHE A 53 9.36 -1.35 5.61
N GLU A 54 9.40 -0.02 5.46
CA GLU A 54 9.93 0.64 4.27
C GLU A 54 11.43 0.35 4.05
N ALA A 55 12.22 0.27 5.12
CA ALA A 55 13.61 -0.16 5.01
C ALA A 55 13.75 -1.61 4.51
N ALA A 56 12.86 -2.51 4.95
CA ALA A 56 12.87 -3.91 4.53
C ALA A 56 12.42 -4.11 3.08
N VAL A 57 11.42 -3.34 2.61
CA VAL A 57 10.83 -3.52 1.28
C VAL A 57 11.24 -2.47 0.24
N GLY A 58 12.00 -1.45 0.61
CA GLY A 58 12.34 -0.32 -0.27
C GLY A 58 12.98 -0.72 -1.60
N HIS A 59 13.83 -1.76 -1.58
CA HIS A 59 14.47 -2.31 -2.78
C HIS A 59 13.49 -2.90 -3.81
N TRP A 60 12.27 -3.29 -3.40
CA TRP A 60 11.20 -3.73 -4.31
C TRP A 60 10.55 -2.55 -5.06
N HIS A 61 10.78 -1.32 -4.61
CA HIS A 61 10.24 -0.09 -5.19
C HIS A 61 11.28 0.75 -5.96
N GLU A 62 12.55 0.35 -5.95
CA GLU A 62 13.67 1.02 -6.63
C GLU A 62 13.79 0.64 -8.11
N ALA A 63 13.22 -0.48 -8.52
CA ALA A 63 13.41 -0.96 -9.88
C ALA A 63 12.31 -0.43 -10.81
N ASP A 64 12.71 -0.01 -12.01
CA ASP A 64 11.88 0.26 -13.19
C ASP A 64 11.12 -1.00 -13.69
N GLN A 65 10.80 -1.92 -12.78
CA GLN A 65 10.11 -3.16 -13.03
C GLN A 65 8.62 -2.86 -13.14
N VAL A 66 8.10 -2.98 -14.35
CA VAL A 66 6.67 -3.00 -14.61
C VAL A 66 6.05 -4.06 -13.72
N TYR A 67 5.01 -3.71 -12.96
CA TYR A 67 4.21 -4.69 -12.23
C TYR A 67 3.41 -5.56 -13.20
N PRO A 68 3.31 -6.87 -12.92
CA PRO A 68 4.03 -7.59 -11.87
C PRO A 68 5.52 -7.72 -12.22
N HIS A 69 6.37 -7.72 -11.19
CA HIS A 69 7.80 -8.07 -11.30
C HIS A 69 8.02 -9.14 -12.37
N SER A 70 9.11 -9.06 -13.12
CA SER A 70 9.57 -10.22 -13.90
C SER A 70 9.97 -11.35 -12.93
N GLY A 71 8.98 -12.13 -12.51
CA GLY A 71 9.03 -13.15 -11.46
C GLY A 71 7.80 -13.08 -10.54
N PRO A 72 7.18 -14.21 -10.17
CA PRO A 72 5.93 -14.22 -9.40
C PRO A 72 6.13 -13.59 -8.03
N CYS A 73 5.23 -12.67 -7.67
CA CYS A 73 5.10 -12.21 -6.28
C CYS A 73 4.55 -13.39 -5.47
N PRO A 74 5.33 -14.00 -4.57
CA PRO A 74 4.95 -15.28 -3.95
C PRO A 74 3.68 -15.22 -3.11
N ASP A 75 3.27 -14.03 -2.69
CA ASP A 75 2.12 -13.81 -1.82
C ASP A 75 0.89 -13.29 -2.59
N CYS A 76 1.06 -12.42 -3.58
CA CYS A 76 -0.06 -11.88 -4.35
C CYS A 76 -0.68 -12.90 -5.33
N GLU A 77 0.12 -13.82 -5.89
CA GLU A 77 -0.39 -14.82 -6.84
C GLU A 77 -1.07 -15.99 -6.14
N ARG A 78 -0.57 -16.45 -4.99
CA ARG A 78 -1.27 -17.46 -4.18
C ARG A 78 -2.68 -17.00 -3.79
N ASP A 79 -2.83 -15.74 -3.41
CA ASP A 79 -4.12 -15.19 -3.01
C ASP A 79 -5.05 -14.91 -4.21
N ALA A 80 -4.50 -14.71 -5.41
CA ALA A 80 -5.28 -14.59 -6.64
C ALA A 80 -5.80 -15.96 -7.10
N GLU A 81 -4.96 -17.00 -7.05
CA GLU A 81 -5.36 -18.39 -7.32
C GLU A 81 -6.43 -18.86 -6.33
N ALA A 82 -6.27 -18.57 -5.04
CA ALA A 82 -7.26 -18.92 -4.02
C ALA A 82 -8.60 -18.20 -4.21
N ARG A 83 -8.60 -16.95 -4.69
CA ARG A 83 -9.83 -16.19 -5.01
C ARG A 83 -10.50 -16.63 -6.31
N ALA A 84 -9.74 -17.11 -7.29
CA ALA A 84 -10.29 -17.65 -8.53
C ALA A 84 -10.88 -19.07 -8.35
N ALA A 85 -10.49 -19.76 -7.28
CA ALA A 85 -10.95 -21.11 -6.94
C ALA A 85 -12.10 -21.15 -5.91
N ALA A 86 -12.54 -19.99 -5.40
CA ALA A 86 -13.62 -19.84 -4.41
C ALA A 86 -14.87 -19.21 -5.05
#